data_AF-A0A2R6BGP6-F1
#
_entry.id   AF-A0A2R6BGP6-F1
#
_cell.length_a   1.000
_cell.length_b   1.000
_cell.length_c   1.000
_cell.angle_alpha   90.00
_cell.angle_beta   90.00
_cell.angle_gamma   90.00
#
_symmetry.space_group_name_H-M   'P 1'
#
loop_
_entity.id
_entity.type
_entity.pdbx_description
1 polymer ?
#
loop_
_entity_poly.entity_id
_entity_poly.type
_entity_poly.pdbx_seq_one_letter_code
_entity_poly.pdbx_strand_id
1 'polypeptide(L)'
;QKTTLEGISAHFLEVLELVLNGKSVTAAISEIKEKYAVQEAPKAQPQVSQSFVESRVKELESELELLKARVLEYERRIVELNEQKNSLEAKITTLLNERDQSLRKEREVAILEQRLNALQKVLEEEQTKLKAQNVLFERLLWMVKQSVNGKLLFVNILEDLTLSSVSAVCTKKQEVLYVKKPSSFDKEALALLKKAGVLGLIVPEKEVSTPFVFEEMEMPLVSVSRVEFYELPGVNVGAVSSDVIKTISEEKKELQKRVRARKMEELRRMLVEGGAFED
;
A
#
# COMPACT_ATOMS: atom_id res chain seq x y z
N GLN A 1 25.25 0.22 137.72
CA GLN A 1 24.94 -0.10 136.32
C GLN A 1 26.16 0.31 135.50
N LYS A 2 27.12 -0.59 135.30
CA LYS A 2 27.37 -1.31 134.03
C LYS A 2 27.49 -0.36 132.83
N THR A 3 28.67 0.23 132.67
CA THR A 3 29.14 0.79 131.40
C THR A 3 29.90 -0.31 130.66
N THR A 4 29.30 -0.80 129.59
CA THR A 4 29.90 -1.65 128.57
C THR A 4 31.04 -0.89 127.87
N LEU A 5 32.27 -1.37 128.03
CA LEU A 5 33.39 -1.11 127.11
C LEU A 5 33.64 -2.35 126.25
N GLU A 6 32.57 -3.00 125.81
CA GLU A 6 32.59 -4.01 124.74
C GLU A 6 32.60 -3.25 123.40
N GLY A 7 33.81 -3.00 122.91
CA GLY A 7 34.03 -2.21 121.69
C GLY A 7 35.50 -1.84 121.44
N ILE A 8 36.39 -2.14 122.38
CA ILE A 8 37.84 -1.95 122.20
C ILE A 8 38.41 -3.21 121.53
N SER A 9 38.91 -3.05 120.30
CA SER A 9 39.47 -4.14 119.48
C SER A 9 40.67 -4.79 120.17
N ALA A 10 40.88 -6.10 119.96
CA ALA A 10 41.99 -6.86 120.55
C ALA A 10 43.36 -6.17 120.35
N HIS A 11 43.53 -5.52 119.20
CA HIS A 11 44.72 -4.73 118.88
C HIS A 11 44.94 -3.52 119.81
N PHE A 12 43.87 -2.89 120.30
CA PHE A 12 43.99 -1.80 121.27
C PHE A 12 44.37 -2.28 122.67
N LEU A 13 43.93 -3.48 123.07
CA LEU A 13 44.37 -4.10 124.33
C LEU A 13 45.86 -4.45 124.27
N GLU A 14 46.35 -4.97 123.14
CA GLU A 14 47.78 -5.23 122.93
C GLU A 14 48.62 -3.93 122.93
N VAL A 15 48.11 -2.84 122.34
CA VAL A 15 48.77 -1.52 122.44
C VAL A 15 48.84 -1.07 123.90
N LEU A 16 47.74 -1.19 124.65
CA LEU A 16 47.70 -0.77 126.06
C LEU A 16 48.64 -1.59 126.95
N GLU A 17 48.74 -2.89 126.73
CA GLU A 17 49.64 -3.77 127.47
C GLU A 17 51.11 -3.44 127.21
N LEU A 18 51.47 -3.13 125.96
CA LEU A 18 52.83 -2.69 125.60
C LEU A 18 53.17 -1.29 126.16
N VAL A 19 52.17 -0.40 126.26
CA VAL A 19 52.34 0.93 126.84
C VAL A 19 52.44 0.89 128.37
N LEU A 20 51.68 0.00 129.04
CA LEU A 20 51.82 -0.28 130.48
C LEU A 20 53.18 -0.88 130.84
N ASN A 21 53.77 -1.66 129.93
CA ASN A 21 55.13 -2.20 130.04
C ASN A 21 56.24 -1.18 129.74
N GLY A 22 55.92 0.11 129.68
CA GLY A 22 56.90 1.21 129.60
C GLY A 22 57.38 1.58 128.20
N LYS A 23 56.79 1.02 127.13
CA LYS A 23 57.09 1.43 125.74
C LYS A 23 56.23 2.64 125.35
N SER A 24 56.77 3.54 124.54
CA SER A 24 56.01 4.69 124.01
C SER A 24 54.90 4.21 123.07
N VAL A 25 53.76 4.92 123.07
CA VAL A 25 52.56 4.59 122.26
C VAL A 25 52.90 4.42 120.78
N THR A 26 53.86 5.20 120.27
CA THR A 26 54.35 5.11 118.89
C THR A 26 55.08 3.80 118.60
N ALA A 27 55.85 3.27 119.55
CA ALA A 27 56.57 2.01 119.40
C ALA A 27 55.63 0.79 119.46
N ALA A 28 54.60 0.84 120.31
CA ALA A 28 53.59 -0.22 120.39
C ALA A 28 52.76 -0.32 119.10
N ILE A 29 52.41 0.83 118.51
CA ILE A 29 51.66 0.88 117.24
C ILE A 29 52.52 0.39 116.06
N SER A 30 53.83 0.68 116.04
CA SER A 30 54.71 0.17 114.98
C SER A 30 54.90 -1.35 115.05
N GLU A 31 55.06 -1.91 116.26
CA GLU A 31 55.19 -3.37 116.45
C GLU A 31 53.95 -4.14 115.96
N ILE A 32 52.75 -3.61 116.21
CA ILE A 32 51.50 -4.22 115.75
C ILE A 32 51.32 -4.01 114.24
N LYS A 33 51.70 -2.85 113.70
CA LYS A 33 51.70 -2.62 112.25
C LYS A 33 52.65 -3.56 111.50
N GLU A 34 53.83 -3.84 112.05
CA GLU A 34 54.77 -4.80 111.45
C GLU A 34 54.25 -6.24 111.55
N LYS A 35 53.65 -6.63 112.68
CA LYS A 35 53.08 -7.97 112.87
C LYS A 35 51.86 -8.25 111.97
N TYR A 36 51.10 -7.23 111.58
CA TYR A 36 49.90 -7.35 110.75
C TYR A 36 50.06 -6.77 109.34
N ALA A 37 51.28 -6.50 108.89
CA ALA A 37 51.56 -6.09 107.51
C ALA A 37 51.36 -7.29 106.56
N VAL A 38 50.15 -7.42 106.03
CA VAL A 38 49.84 -8.36 104.94
C VAL A 38 50.64 -7.93 103.70
N GLN A 39 51.57 -8.78 103.26
CA GLN A 39 52.29 -8.61 102.01
C GLN A 39 51.30 -8.78 100.84
N GLU A 40 51.01 -7.70 100.11
CA GLU A 40 50.30 -7.79 98.83
C GLU A 40 51.21 -8.50 97.81
N ALA A 41 50.87 -9.75 97.48
CA ALA A 41 51.57 -10.50 96.43
C ALA A 41 51.27 -9.89 95.04
N PRO A 42 52.27 -9.76 94.16
CA PRO A 42 52.09 -9.20 92.83
C PRO A 42 51.20 -10.11 91.96
N LYS A 43 50.16 -9.54 91.34
CA LYS A 43 49.33 -10.25 90.34
C LYS A 43 50.21 -10.63 89.14
N ALA A 44 50.48 -11.93 88.99
CA ALA A 44 51.18 -12.46 87.83
C ALA A 44 50.38 -12.19 86.55
N GLN A 45 51.00 -11.55 85.56
CA GLN A 45 50.47 -11.52 84.19
C GLN A 45 50.49 -12.96 83.64
N PRO A 46 49.45 -13.40 82.91
CA PRO A 46 49.45 -14.73 82.32
C PRO A 46 50.61 -14.85 81.32
N GLN A 47 51.57 -15.71 81.64
CA GLN A 47 52.63 -16.08 80.70
C GLN A 47 51.99 -16.97 79.63
N VAL A 48 51.69 -16.39 78.47
CA VAL A 48 51.30 -17.17 77.29
C VAL A 48 52.51 -18.00 76.88
N SER A 49 52.37 -19.33 76.87
CA SER A 49 53.46 -20.22 76.49
C SER A 49 53.83 -19.99 75.03
N GLN A 50 55.13 -19.86 74.73
CA GLN A 50 55.63 -19.67 73.35
C GLN A 50 55.09 -20.75 72.39
N SER A 51 54.87 -21.97 72.89
CA SER A 51 54.25 -23.07 72.14
C SER A 51 52.83 -22.79 71.64
N PHE A 52 52.01 -22.03 72.38
CA PHE A 52 50.65 -21.68 71.97
C PHE A 52 50.64 -20.62 70.86
N VAL A 53 51.60 -19.68 70.93
CA VAL A 53 51.79 -18.67 69.88
C VAL A 53 52.26 -19.34 68.59
N GLU A 54 53.23 -20.26 68.68
CA GLU A 54 53.72 -21.01 67.52
C GLU A 54 52.65 -21.90 66.87
N SER A 55 51.81 -22.58 67.66
CA SER A 55 50.70 -23.37 67.11
C SER A 55 49.69 -22.48 66.39
N ARG A 56 49.35 -21.32 66.98
CA ARG A 56 48.40 -20.39 66.38
C ARG A 56 48.93 -19.75 65.10
N VAL A 57 50.23 -19.44 65.04
CA VAL A 57 50.88 -18.94 63.83
C VAL A 57 50.80 -19.98 62.71
N LYS A 58 51.10 -21.25 63.00
CA LYS A 58 50.99 -22.34 62.00
C LYS A 58 49.57 -22.55 61.48
N GLU A 59 48.56 -22.47 62.36
CA GLU A 59 47.15 -22.51 61.95
C GLU A 59 46.81 -21.36 61.00
N LEU A 60 47.18 -20.13 61.36
CA LEU A 60 46.93 -18.94 60.52
C LEU A 60 47.68 -19.01 59.18
N GLU A 61 48.90 -19.54 59.16
CA GLU A 61 49.66 -19.79 57.93
C GLU A 61 48.91 -20.79 57.02
N SER A 62 48.39 -21.87 57.58
CA SER A 62 47.59 -22.85 56.83
C SER A 62 46.27 -22.26 56.30
N GLU A 63 45.59 -21.42 57.10
CA GLU A 63 44.38 -20.71 56.67
C GLU A 63 44.69 -19.71 55.54
N LEU A 64 45.83 -19.01 55.63
CA LEU A 64 46.30 -18.10 54.58
C LEU A 64 46.62 -18.83 53.28
N GLU A 65 47.25 -20.00 53.35
CA GLU A 65 47.53 -20.81 52.16
C GLU A 65 46.24 -21.30 51.50
N LEU A 66 45.27 -21.79 52.28
CA LEU A 66 43.95 -22.19 51.78
C LEU A 66 43.20 -21.01 51.14
N LEU A 67 43.26 -19.82 51.75
CA LEU A 67 42.62 -18.63 51.21
C LEU A 67 43.29 -18.19 49.91
N LYS A 68 44.61 -18.22 49.82
CA LYS A 68 45.35 -17.94 48.58
C LYS A 68 44.97 -18.91 47.47
N ALA A 69 44.85 -20.21 47.78
CA ALA A 69 44.42 -21.21 46.81
C ALA A 69 43.01 -20.91 46.27
N ARG A 70 42.05 -20.56 47.15
CA ARG A 70 40.69 -20.16 46.74
C ARG A 70 40.66 -18.89 45.91
N VAL A 71 41.48 -17.89 46.25
CA VAL A 71 41.59 -16.65 45.46
C VAL A 71 42.07 -16.97 44.05
N LEU A 72 43.11 -17.80 43.91
CA LEU A 72 43.61 -18.23 42.59
C LEU A 72 42.56 -19.01 41.79
N GLU A 73 41.76 -19.86 42.44
CA GLU A 73 40.64 -20.56 41.79
C GLU A 73 39.56 -19.58 41.30
N TYR A 74 39.17 -18.60 42.12
CA TYR A 74 38.19 -17.59 41.73
C TYR A 74 38.71 -16.69 40.61
N GLU A 75 39.98 -16.29 40.66
CA GLU A 75 40.61 -15.52 39.58
C GLU A 75 40.59 -16.27 38.25
N ARG A 76 40.94 -17.57 38.25
CA ARG A 76 40.83 -18.43 37.06
C ARG A 76 39.38 -18.49 36.56
N ARG A 77 38.43 -18.66 37.47
CA ARG A 77 37.01 -18.73 37.10
C ARG A 77 36.49 -17.42 36.52
N ILE A 78 36.95 -16.28 37.02
CA ILE A 78 36.62 -14.95 36.47
C ILE A 78 37.15 -14.82 35.05
N VAL A 79 38.39 -15.26 34.78
CA VAL A 79 38.97 -15.24 33.43
C VAL A 79 38.15 -16.11 32.48
N GLU A 80 37.84 -17.36 32.86
CA GLU A 80 37.01 -18.26 32.07
C GLU A 80 35.62 -17.67 31.76
N LEU A 81 34.96 -17.08 32.77
CA LEU A 81 33.65 -16.47 32.59
C LEU A 81 33.71 -15.23 31.69
N ASN A 82 34.78 -14.43 31.77
CA ASN A 82 34.98 -13.29 30.89
C ASN A 82 35.24 -13.73 29.44
N GLU A 83 36.01 -14.78 29.22
CA GLU A 83 36.21 -15.36 27.88
C GLU A 83 34.89 -15.89 27.31
N GLN A 84 34.11 -16.60 28.12
CA GLN A 84 32.78 -17.08 27.72
C GLN A 84 31.85 -15.92 27.38
N LYS A 85 31.81 -14.88 28.22
CA LYS A 85 31.03 -13.67 27.99
C LYS A 85 31.41 -13.01 26.66
N ASN A 86 32.70 -12.78 26.42
CA ASN A 86 33.18 -12.18 25.18
C ASN A 86 32.82 -13.03 23.95
N SER A 87 32.91 -14.36 24.08
CA SER A 87 32.53 -15.28 23.00
C SER A 87 31.02 -15.24 22.69
N LEU A 88 30.18 -15.10 23.72
CA LEU A 88 28.73 -15.00 23.57
C LEU A 88 28.33 -13.65 23.01
N GLU A 89 28.95 -12.56 23.44
CA GLU A 89 28.76 -11.22 22.88
C GLU A 89 29.12 -11.21 21.39
N ALA A 90 30.26 -11.81 21.01
CA ALA A 90 30.63 -11.97 19.60
C ALA A 90 29.55 -12.75 18.81
N LYS A 91 29.07 -13.88 19.32
CA LYS A 91 27.99 -14.66 18.67
C LYS A 91 26.68 -13.88 18.55
N ILE A 92 26.33 -13.07 19.54
CA ILE A 92 25.14 -12.22 19.48
C ILE A 92 25.30 -11.20 18.36
N THR A 93 26.46 -10.54 18.26
CA THR A 93 26.69 -9.55 17.20
C THR A 93 26.65 -10.16 15.80
N THR A 94 27.18 -11.37 15.61
CA THR A 94 27.11 -12.06 14.31
C THR A 94 25.66 -12.41 13.95
N LEU A 95 24.90 -12.96 14.90
CA LEU A 95 23.48 -13.30 14.69
C LEU A 95 22.63 -12.06 14.40
N LEU A 96 22.90 -10.93 15.06
CA LEU A 96 22.21 -9.67 14.78
C LEU A 96 22.50 -9.18 13.36
N ASN A 97 23.78 -9.22 12.94
CA ASN A 97 24.16 -8.84 11.58
C ASN A 97 23.53 -9.76 10.52
N GLU A 98 23.47 -11.06 10.75
CA GLU A 98 22.81 -12.02 9.86
C GLU A 98 21.30 -11.77 9.76
N ARG A 99 20.65 -11.45 10.89
CA ARG A 99 19.23 -11.07 10.91
C ARG A 99 18.98 -9.78 10.14
N ASP A 100 19.81 -8.76 10.35
CA ASP A 100 19.69 -7.50 9.62
C ASP A 100 19.89 -7.67 8.12
N GLN A 101 20.86 -8.49 7.71
CA GLN A 101 21.05 -8.84 6.29
C GLN A 101 19.85 -9.61 5.72
N SER A 102 19.27 -10.53 6.49
CA SER A 102 18.09 -11.28 6.08
C SER A 102 16.89 -10.37 5.88
N LEU A 103 16.64 -9.46 6.83
CA LEU A 103 15.57 -8.46 6.72
C LEU A 103 15.76 -7.51 5.53
N ARG A 104 17.00 -7.14 5.20
CA ARG A 104 17.28 -6.34 3.99
C ARG A 104 16.92 -7.12 2.72
N LYS A 105 17.32 -8.39 2.63
CA LYS A 105 16.96 -9.26 1.50
C LYS A 105 15.45 -9.45 1.38
N GLU A 106 14.74 -9.68 2.48
CA GLU A 106 13.28 -9.80 2.49
C GLU A 106 12.60 -8.51 1.99
N ARG A 107 13.09 -7.34 2.38
CA ARG A 107 12.60 -6.06 1.87
C ARG A 107 12.85 -5.91 0.36
N GLU A 108 14.02 -6.29 -0.11
CA GLU A 108 14.33 -6.28 -1.55
C GLU A 108 13.43 -7.22 -2.33
N VAL A 109 13.19 -8.43 -1.83
CA VAL A 109 12.25 -9.40 -2.41
C VAL A 109 10.85 -8.81 -2.47
N ALA A 110 10.35 -8.22 -1.38
CA ALA A 110 9.02 -7.60 -1.36
C ALA A 110 8.89 -6.45 -2.39
N ILE A 111 9.93 -5.64 -2.56
CA ILE A 111 9.96 -4.58 -3.59
C ILE A 111 9.93 -5.19 -5.00
N LEU A 112 10.70 -6.25 -5.23
CA LEU A 112 10.72 -6.94 -6.52
C LEU A 112 9.37 -7.60 -6.83
N GLU A 113 8.72 -8.23 -5.85
CA GLU A 113 7.38 -8.79 -5.98
C GLU A 113 6.34 -7.72 -6.33
N GLN A 114 6.40 -6.55 -5.68
CA GLN A 114 5.53 -5.42 -6.02
C GLN A 114 5.72 -4.96 -7.46
N ARG A 115 6.98 -4.85 -7.92
CA ARG A 115 7.30 -4.49 -9.30
C ARG A 115 6.82 -5.55 -10.28
N LEU A 116 6.99 -6.82 -9.95
CA LEU A 116 6.56 -7.96 -10.77
C LEU A 116 5.03 -7.93 -10.95
N ASN A 117 4.29 -7.74 -9.86
CA ASN A 117 2.83 -7.62 -9.89
C ASN A 117 2.36 -6.40 -10.70
N ALA A 118 3.05 -5.27 -10.59
CA ALA A 118 2.74 -4.08 -11.40
C ALA A 118 2.99 -4.35 -12.90
N LEU A 119 4.12 -4.98 -13.24
CA LEU A 119 4.45 -5.35 -14.62
C LEU A 119 3.46 -6.38 -15.19
N GLN A 120 3.01 -7.35 -14.38
CA GLN A 120 1.99 -8.31 -14.79
C GLN A 120 0.67 -7.62 -15.14
N LYS A 121 0.20 -6.67 -14.32
CA LYS A 121 -1.02 -5.90 -14.62
C LYS A 121 -0.90 -5.12 -15.93
N VAL A 122 0.22 -4.43 -16.14
CA VAL A 122 0.46 -3.70 -17.39
C VAL A 122 0.48 -4.66 -18.58
N LEU A 123 1.09 -5.84 -18.44
CA LEU A 123 1.12 -6.85 -19.49
C LEU A 123 -0.28 -7.40 -19.80
N GLU A 124 -1.11 -7.63 -18.80
CA GLU A 124 -2.51 -8.03 -18.98
C GLU A 124 -3.32 -6.93 -19.69
N GLU A 125 -3.18 -5.67 -19.27
CA GLU A 125 -3.84 -4.53 -19.91
C GLU A 125 -3.43 -4.42 -21.39
N GLU A 126 -2.14 -4.48 -21.70
CA GLU A 126 -1.66 -4.43 -23.09
C GLU A 126 -2.13 -5.64 -23.91
N GLN A 127 -2.18 -6.84 -23.32
CA GLN A 127 -2.76 -8.01 -24.00
C GLN A 127 -4.25 -7.83 -24.28
N THR A 128 -5.03 -7.25 -23.37
CA THR A 128 -6.45 -6.99 -23.64
C THR A 128 -6.63 -5.94 -24.73
N LYS A 129 -5.81 -4.88 -24.75
CA LYS A 129 -5.80 -3.86 -25.81
C LYS A 129 -5.45 -4.48 -27.16
N LEU A 130 -4.41 -5.31 -27.23
CA LEU A 130 -4.02 -6.02 -28.45
C LEU A 130 -5.11 -6.96 -28.94
N LYS A 131 -5.76 -7.72 -28.04
CA LYS A 131 -6.89 -8.58 -28.41
C LYS A 131 -8.06 -7.75 -28.97
N ALA A 132 -8.41 -6.63 -28.33
CA ALA A 132 -9.45 -5.75 -28.81
C ALA A 132 -9.12 -5.17 -30.20
N GLN A 133 -7.88 -4.71 -30.40
CA GLN A 133 -7.41 -4.21 -31.69
C GLN A 133 -7.41 -5.31 -32.77
N ASN A 134 -6.99 -6.53 -32.45
CA ASN A 134 -7.02 -7.66 -33.38
C ASN A 134 -8.45 -8.01 -33.81
N VAL A 135 -9.43 -7.96 -32.90
CA VAL A 135 -10.84 -8.15 -33.27
C VAL A 135 -11.31 -7.07 -34.24
N LEU A 136 -10.92 -5.80 -34.02
CA LEU A 136 -11.21 -4.72 -34.98
C LEU A 136 -10.51 -4.95 -36.32
N PHE A 137 -9.26 -5.40 -36.31
CA PHE A 137 -8.49 -5.68 -37.52
C PHE A 137 -9.08 -6.83 -38.33
N GLU A 138 -9.45 -7.95 -37.69
CA GLU A 138 -10.14 -9.06 -38.35
C GLU A 138 -11.48 -8.62 -38.94
N ARG A 139 -12.24 -7.78 -38.22
CA ARG A 139 -13.48 -7.20 -38.74
C ARG A 139 -13.23 -6.33 -39.97
N LEU A 140 -12.20 -5.49 -39.95
CA LEU A 140 -11.78 -4.68 -41.09
C LEU A 140 -11.37 -5.56 -42.27
N LEU A 141 -10.56 -6.58 -42.02
CA LEU A 141 -10.09 -7.51 -43.04
C LEU A 141 -11.25 -8.28 -43.69
N TRP A 142 -12.24 -8.68 -42.88
CA TRP A 142 -13.49 -9.26 -43.38
C TRP A 142 -14.24 -8.27 -44.29
N MET A 143 -14.42 -7.01 -43.87
CA MET A 143 -15.10 -6.00 -44.69
C MET A 143 -14.36 -5.73 -46.01
N VAL A 144 -13.02 -5.65 -45.98
CA VAL A 144 -12.20 -5.49 -47.18
C VAL A 144 -12.37 -6.70 -48.11
N LYS A 145 -12.31 -7.93 -47.60
CA LYS A 145 -12.55 -9.15 -48.39
C LYS A 145 -13.94 -9.13 -49.05
N GLN A 146 -14.99 -8.74 -48.32
CA GLN A 146 -16.33 -8.64 -48.88
C GLN A 146 -16.45 -7.51 -49.93
N SER A 147 -15.70 -6.42 -49.77
CA SER A 147 -15.67 -5.34 -50.76
C SER A 147 -14.95 -5.74 -52.04
N VAL A 148 -13.80 -6.43 -51.95
CA VAL A 148 -13.10 -6.99 -53.12
C VAL A 148 -13.98 -7.99 -53.87
N ASN A 149 -14.80 -8.75 -53.14
CA ASN A 149 -15.79 -9.66 -53.72
C ASN A 149 -17.02 -8.94 -54.31
N GLY A 150 -17.07 -7.61 -54.26
CA GLY A 150 -18.17 -6.79 -54.77
C GLY A 150 -19.46 -6.84 -53.94
N LYS A 151 -19.42 -7.43 -52.74
CA LYS A 151 -20.60 -7.59 -51.86
C LYS A 151 -20.83 -6.39 -50.95
N LEU A 152 -19.78 -5.63 -50.63
CA LEU A 152 -19.86 -4.41 -49.82
C LEU A 152 -19.35 -3.19 -50.60
N LEU A 153 -20.14 -2.13 -50.57
CA LEU A 153 -19.83 -0.79 -51.05
C LEU A 153 -19.51 0.10 -49.85
N PHE A 154 -18.42 0.86 -49.94
CA PHE A 154 -18.08 1.86 -48.94
C PHE A 154 -18.82 3.17 -49.23
N VAL A 155 -19.49 3.69 -48.21
CA VAL A 155 -20.37 4.85 -48.26
C VAL A 155 -19.86 5.89 -47.27
N ASN A 156 -19.79 7.15 -47.68
CA ASN A 156 -19.38 8.22 -46.77
C ASN A 156 -20.49 8.54 -45.74
N ILE A 157 -20.07 8.81 -44.51
CA ILE A 157 -20.92 9.18 -43.39
C ILE A 157 -20.92 10.71 -43.26
N LEU A 158 -22.12 11.29 -43.25
CA LEU A 158 -22.38 12.69 -42.98
C LEU A 158 -23.02 12.82 -41.60
N GLU A 159 -22.50 13.76 -40.80
CA GLU A 159 -23.08 14.08 -39.48
C GLU A 159 -24.37 14.89 -39.61
N ASP A 160 -24.40 15.89 -40.49
CA ASP A 160 -25.54 16.78 -40.77
C ASP A 160 -25.65 17.10 -42.28
N LEU A 161 -26.85 17.47 -42.75
CA LEU A 161 -27.14 17.86 -44.14
C LEU A 161 -26.98 19.39 -44.36
N THR A 162 -25.88 19.96 -43.91
CA THR A 162 -25.53 21.37 -44.14
C THR A 162 -24.66 21.54 -45.38
N LEU A 163 -24.68 22.74 -45.97
CA LEU A 163 -23.86 23.09 -47.16
C LEU A 163 -22.36 22.80 -46.97
N SER A 164 -21.83 23.01 -45.77
CA SER A 164 -20.43 22.74 -45.41
C SER A 164 -20.10 21.25 -45.40
N SER A 165 -20.99 20.43 -44.83
CA SER A 165 -20.80 18.98 -44.74
C SER A 165 -20.94 18.31 -46.10
N VAL A 166 -21.88 18.77 -46.92
CA VAL A 166 -22.12 18.24 -48.27
C VAL A 166 -21.00 18.64 -49.24
N SER A 167 -20.51 19.89 -49.20
CA SER A 167 -19.42 20.33 -50.07
C SER A 167 -18.08 19.63 -49.79
N ALA A 168 -17.79 19.30 -48.53
CA ALA A 168 -16.59 18.56 -48.15
C ALA A 168 -16.59 17.11 -48.68
N VAL A 169 -17.77 16.50 -48.82
CA VAL A 169 -17.93 15.06 -49.14
C VAL A 169 -18.24 14.82 -50.63
N CYS A 170 -18.97 15.71 -51.30
CA CYS A 170 -19.47 15.53 -52.68
C CYS A 170 -18.45 15.80 -53.80
N THR A 171 -17.15 15.84 -53.48
CA THR A 171 -16.07 16.05 -54.47
C THR A 171 -15.87 14.89 -55.44
N LYS A 172 -16.46 13.72 -55.19
CA LYS A 172 -16.40 12.54 -56.06
C LYS A 172 -17.83 12.10 -56.41
N LYS A 173 -18.03 11.54 -57.62
CA LYS A 173 -19.30 10.88 -57.99
C LYS A 173 -19.56 9.74 -57.01
N GLN A 174 -20.41 9.98 -56.02
CA GLN A 174 -20.75 9.03 -54.99
C GLN A 174 -22.22 8.64 -55.15
N GLU A 175 -22.46 7.34 -55.21
CA GLU A 175 -23.76 6.79 -55.51
C GLU A 175 -24.68 6.78 -54.28
N VAL A 176 -24.15 6.59 -53.08
CA VAL A 176 -24.94 6.46 -51.85
C VAL A 176 -24.22 7.17 -50.70
N LEU A 177 -24.97 7.80 -49.80
CA LEU A 177 -24.47 8.51 -48.61
C LEU A 177 -25.25 8.10 -47.37
N TYR A 178 -24.58 7.98 -46.22
CA TYR A 178 -25.23 7.75 -44.93
C TYR A 178 -25.30 9.04 -44.13
N VAL A 179 -26.46 9.40 -43.60
CA VAL A 179 -26.67 10.63 -42.82
C VAL A 179 -27.08 10.28 -41.39
N LYS A 180 -26.31 10.72 -40.40
CA LYS A 180 -26.58 10.48 -38.97
C LYS A 180 -27.80 11.27 -38.46
N LYS A 181 -28.02 12.48 -38.97
CA LYS A 181 -29.18 13.34 -38.63
C LYS A 181 -29.81 13.93 -39.89
N PRO A 182 -30.85 13.31 -40.48
CA PRO A 182 -31.59 13.90 -41.58
C PRO A 182 -32.44 15.12 -41.18
N SER A 183 -32.70 15.34 -39.88
CA SER A 183 -33.55 16.44 -39.39
C SER A 183 -32.97 17.85 -39.64
N SER A 184 -31.66 17.99 -39.77
CA SER A 184 -30.93 19.24 -40.01
C SER A 184 -30.56 19.39 -41.50
N PHE A 185 -31.53 19.77 -42.35
CA PHE A 185 -31.31 19.87 -43.80
C PHE A 185 -31.44 21.29 -44.37
N ASP A 186 -30.50 21.67 -45.23
CA ASP A 186 -30.60 22.86 -46.08
C ASP A 186 -31.15 22.47 -47.48
N LYS A 187 -32.15 23.21 -47.99
CA LYS A 187 -32.71 22.98 -49.34
C LYS A 187 -31.64 23.10 -50.44
N GLU A 188 -30.67 23.98 -50.26
CA GLU A 188 -29.55 24.18 -51.18
C GLU A 188 -28.56 23.00 -51.15
N ALA A 189 -28.34 22.38 -49.99
CA ALA A 189 -27.51 21.19 -49.85
C ALA A 189 -28.12 19.98 -50.58
N LEU A 190 -29.45 19.82 -50.55
CA LEU A 190 -30.16 18.80 -51.32
C LEU A 190 -30.07 19.03 -52.83
N ALA A 191 -30.11 20.29 -53.28
CA ALA A 191 -29.91 20.63 -54.69
C ALA A 191 -28.47 20.31 -55.17
N LEU A 192 -27.47 20.53 -54.32
CA LEU A 192 -26.08 20.14 -54.61
C LEU A 192 -25.90 18.62 -54.68
N LEU A 193 -26.55 17.86 -53.79
CA LEU A 193 -26.52 16.39 -53.81
C LEU A 193 -27.11 15.82 -55.11
N LYS A 194 -28.23 16.40 -55.58
CA LYS A 194 -28.85 16.01 -56.85
C LYS A 194 -27.96 16.34 -58.06
N LYS A 195 -27.34 17.52 -58.06
CA LYS A 195 -26.36 17.92 -59.09
C LYS A 195 -25.10 17.05 -59.08
N ALA A 196 -24.67 16.60 -57.90
CA ALA A 196 -23.54 15.71 -57.70
C ALA A 196 -23.84 14.25 -58.13
N GLY A 197 -25.11 13.92 -58.38
CA GLY A 197 -25.52 12.62 -58.92
C GLY A 197 -25.69 11.51 -57.87
N VAL A 198 -25.95 11.87 -56.61
CA VAL A 198 -26.20 10.88 -55.54
C VAL A 198 -27.51 10.13 -55.81
N LEU A 199 -27.49 8.79 -55.76
CA LEU A 199 -28.64 7.93 -56.04
C LEU A 199 -29.62 7.84 -54.87
N GLY A 200 -29.13 7.90 -53.63
CA GLY A 200 -29.97 7.83 -52.43
C GLY A 200 -29.22 8.06 -51.12
N LEU A 201 -29.99 8.31 -50.06
CA LEU A 201 -29.50 8.56 -48.70
C LEU A 201 -29.93 7.42 -47.78
N ILE A 202 -29.01 6.93 -46.95
CA ILE A 202 -29.29 5.94 -45.91
C ILE A 202 -29.41 6.69 -44.57
N VAL A 203 -30.45 6.38 -43.81
CA VAL A 203 -30.85 7.11 -42.60
C VAL A 203 -31.09 6.15 -41.42
N PRO A 204 -30.71 6.51 -40.18
CA PRO A 204 -31.04 5.73 -38.99
C PRO A 204 -32.56 5.59 -38.82
N GLU A 205 -32.99 4.38 -38.42
CA GLU A 205 -34.39 3.95 -38.35
C GLU A 205 -35.33 4.87 -37.54
N LYS A 206 -34.78 5.69 -36.64
CA LYS A 206 -35.55 6.62 -35.80
C LYS A 206 -36.05 7.87 -36.50
N GLU A 207 -35.53 8.20 -37.69
CA GLU A 207 -35.83 9.48 -38.38
C GLU A 207 -36.60 9.29 -39.70
N VAL A 208 -37.32 8.17 -39.86
CA VAL A 208 -38.15 7.88 -41.05
C VAL A 208 -39.48 8.64 -41.02
N SER A 209 -39.43 9.96 -40.88
CA SER A 209 -40.52 10.82 -41.34
C SER A 209 -40.01 11.50 -42.60
N THR A 210 -40.50 11.08 -43.77
CA THR A 210 -40.12 11.66 -45.06
C THR A 210 -40.54 13.13 -45.08
N PRO A 211 -39.63 14.10 -44.92
CA PRO A 211 -40.02 15.49 -45.05
C PRO A 211 -40.41 15.69 -46.52
N PHE A 212 -41.54 16.35 -46.78
CA PHE A 212 -42.09 16.61 -48.12
C PHE A 212 -41.04 17.09 -49.13
N VAL A 213 -40.01 17.80 -48.66
CA VAL A 213 -38.87 18.31 -49.43
C VAL A 213 -38.04 17.21 -50.11
N PHE A 214 -37.90 16.03 -49.49
CA PHE A 214 -37.18 14.90 -50.09
C PHE A 214 -38.02 14.18 -51.15
N GLU A 215 -39.35 14.17 -50.98
CA GLU A 215 -40.30 13.66 -51.99
C GLU A 215 -40.31 14.56 -53.23
N GLU A 216 -40.36 15.88 -53.05
CA GLU A 216 -40.31 16.86 -54.15
C GLU A 216 -38.99 16.80 -54.94
N MET A 217 -37.87 16.50 -54.26
CA MET A 217 -36.54 16.47 -54.87
C MET A 217 -36.18 15.11 -55.50
N GLU A 218 -37.05 14.10 -55.38
CA GLU A 218 -36.87 12.71 -55.85
C GLU A 218 -35.65 11.99 -55.24
N MET A 219 -35.36 12.26 -53.95
CA MET A 219 -34.25 11.63 -53.23
C MET A 219 -34.79 10.50 -52.34
N PRO A 220 -34.51 9.22 -52.64
CA PRO A 220 -34.94 8.10 -51.80
C PRO A 220 -34.18 8.07 -50.48
N LEU A 221 -34.91 7.78 -49.40
CA LEU A 221 -34.42 7.66 -48.03
C LEU A 221 -34.61 6.21 -47.58
N VAL A 222 -33.51 5.45 -47.52
CA VAL A 222 -33.54 4.04 -47.11
C VAL A 222 -33.11 3.93 -45.66
N SER A 223 -33.85 3.16 -44.85
CA SER A 223 -33.48 2.92 -43.45
C SER A 223 -32.36 1.89 -43.30
N VAL A 224 -31.55 2.04 -42.25
CA VAL A 224 -30.48 1.08 -41.88
C VAL A 224 -31.02 -0.35 -41.66
N SER A 225 -32.28 -0.54 -41.30
CA SER A 225 -32.83 -1.89 -41.11
C SER A 225 -33.09 -2.64 -42.41
N ARG A 226 -33.22 -1.92 -43.53
CA ARG A 226 -33.34 -2.51 -44.87
C ARG A 226 -31.98 -2.82 -45.49
N VAL A 227 -30.91 -2.34 -44.86
CA VAL A 227 -29.56 -2.28 -45.42
C VAL A 227 -28.53 -2.50 -44.32
N GLU A 228 -27.93 -3.68 -44.25
CA GLU A 228 -26.86 -3.97 -43.29
C GLU A 228 -25.72 -2.94 -43.42
N PHE A 229 -25.69 -2.00 -42.48
CA PHE A 229 -24.71 -0.91 -42.41
C PHE A 229 -23.69 -1.19 -41.31
N TYR A 230 -22.41 -1.10 -41.67
CA TYR A 230 -21.30 -1.24 -40.73
C TYR A 230 -20.49 0.06 -40.68
N GLU A 231 -20.47 0.72 -39.54
CA GLU A 231 -19.64 1.91 -39.33
C GLU A 231 -18.17 1.52 -39.11
N LEU A 232 -17.25 2.18 -39.80
CA LEU A 232 -15.81 2.04 -39.55
C LEU A 232 -15.39 3.02 -38.46
N PRO A 233 -14.97 2.56 -37.27
CA PRO A 233 -14.54 3.47 -36.22
C PRO A 233 -13.29 4.24 -36.63
N GLY A 234 -13.32 5.57 -36.50
CA GLY A 234 -12.19 6.47 -36.78
C GLY A 234 -12.13 7.03 -38.20
N VAL A 235 -13.03 6.63 -39.10
CA VAL A 235 -13.14 7.17 -40.46
C VAL A 235 -14.61 7.42 -40.76
N ASN A 236 -14.96 8.57 -41.36
CA ASN A 236 -16.34 8.91 -41.74
C ASN A 236 -16.83 8.11 -42.96
N VAL A 237 -16.70 6.78 -42.89
CA VAL A 237 -17.03 5.82 -43.94
C VAL A 237 -17.71 4.62 -43.30
N GLY A 238 -18.80 4.15 -43.89
CA GLY A 238 -19.48 2.91 -43.55
C GLY A 238 -19.41 1.92 -44.71
N ALA A 239 -19.64 0.65 -44.43
CA ALA A 239 -19.82 -0.39 -45.43
C ALA A 239 -21.29 -0.80 -45.51
N VAL A 240 -21.76 -0.97 -46.73
CA VAL A 240 -23.16 -1.14 -47.11
C VAL A 240 -23.25 -2.27 -48.13
N SER A 241 -24.26 -3.13 -48.07
CA SER A 241 -24.38 -4.23 -49.05
C SER A 241 -24.58 -3.71 -50.49
N SER A 242 -24.11 -4.46 -51.48
CA SER A 242 -24.25 -4.07 -52.89
C SER A 242 -25.70 -3.99 -53.38
N ASP A 243 -26.63 -4.67 -52.69
CA ASP A 243 -28.06 -4.66 -53.02
C ASP A 243 -28.75 -3.33 -52.74
N VAL A 244 -28.03 -2.40 -52.12
CA VAL A 244 -28.56 -1.12 -51.67
C VAL A 244 -28.79 -0.18 -52.82
N ILE A 245 -28.01 -0.31 -53.90
CA ILE A 245 -28.28 0.39 -55.14
C ILE A 245 -29.64 -0.05 -55.72
N LYS A 246 -29.99 -1.34 -55.62
CA LYS A 246 -31.26 -1.87 -56.12
C LYS A 246 -32.42 -1.35 -55.28
N THR A 247 -32.35 -1.46 -53.95
CA THR A 247 -33.41 -0.98 -53.05
C THR A 247 -33.63 0.53 -53.17
N ILE A 248 -32.54 1.31 -53.25
CA ILE A 248 -32.58 2.75 -53.54
C ILE A 248 -33.26 3.02 -54.89
N SER A 249 -32.93 2.25 -55.94
CA SER A 249 -33.52 2.43 -57.27
C SER A 249 -35.01 2.08 -57.32
N GLU A 250 -35.45 1.10 -56.54
CA GLU A 250 -36.85 0.70 -56.42
C GLU A 250 -37.65 1.77 -55.68
N GLU A 251 -37.16 2.24 -54.53
CA GLU A 251 -37.78 3.34 -53.79
C GLU A 251 -37.83 4.62 -54.62
N LYS A 252 -36.79 4.92 -55.41
CA LYS A 252 -36.81 6.04 -56.35
C LYS A 252 -37.91 5.92 -57.40
N LYS A 253 -38.11 4.74 -57.98
CA LYS A 253 -39.20 4.48 -58.94
C LYS A 253 -40.57 4.64 -58.27
N GLU A 254 -40.73 4.21 -57.03
CA GLU A 254 -41.96 4.41 -56.28
C GLU A 254 -42.23 5.88 -55.97
N LEU A 255 -41.22 6.62 -55.52
CA LEU A 255 -41.33 8.05 -55.26
C LEU A 255 -41.71 8.82 -56.53
N GLN A 256 -41.08 8.52 -57.67
CA GLN A 256 -41.44 9.13 -58.95
C GLN A 256 -42.89 8.84 -59.37
N LYS A 257 -43.39 7.63 -59.11
CA LYS A 257 -44.81 7.30 -59.36
C LYS A 257 -45.74 8.12 -58.46
N ARG A 258 -45.42 8.26 -57.17
CA ARG A 258 -46.23 9.04 -56.22
C ARG A 258 -46.27 10.53 -56.57
N VAL A 259 -45.12 11.12 -56.91
CA VAL A 259 -45.03 12.53 -57.33
C VAL A 259 -45.80 12.77 -58.63
N ARG A 260 -45.69 11.86 -59.61
CA ARG A 260 -46.47 11.96 -60.86
C ARG A 260 -47.98 11.84 -60.62
N ALA A 261 -48.40 10.93 -59.74
CA ALA A 261 -49.80 10.77 -59.37
C ALA A 261 -50.37 12.05 -58.72
N ARG A 262 -49.63 12.65 -57.77
CA ARG A 262 -50.03 13.92 -57.14
C ARG A 262 -50.09 15.09 -58.12
N LYS A 263 -49.09 15.23 -59.01
CA LYS A 263 -49.12 16.28 -60.06
C LYS A 263 -50.32 16.11 -60.99
N MET A 264 -50.67 14.87 -61.33
CA MET A 264 -51.87 14.59 -62.13
C MET A 264 -53.16 14.90 -61.37
N GLU A 265 -53.21 14.67 -60.06
CA GLU A 265 -54.34 15.07 -59.20
C GLU A 265 -54.45 16.59 -59.04
N GLU A 266 -53.34 17.30 -58.85
CA GLU A 266 -53.30 18.76 -58.79
C GLU A 266 -53.72 19.40 -60.12
N LEU A 267 -53.24 18.86 -61.25
CA LEU A 267 -53.69 19.29 -62.58
C LEU A 267 -55.19 19.02 -62.77
N ARG A 268 -55.69 17.86 -62.35
CA ARG A 268 -57.13 17.56 -62.37
C ARG A 268 -57.92 18.52 -61.50
N ARG A 269 -57.42 18.85 -60.31
CA ARG A 269 -58.07 19.79 -59.40
C ARG A 269 -58.10 21.21 -59.97
N MET A 270 -56.99 21.67 -60.56
CA MET A 270 -56.94 22.97 -61.25
C MET A 270 -57.84 23.02 -62.49
N LEU A 271 -58.03 21.91 -63.20
CA LEU A 271 -58.98 21.83 -64.31
C LEU A 271 -60.44 21.89 -63.82
N VAL A 272 -60.75 21.29 -62.67
CA VAL A 272 -62.09 21.33 -62.07
C VAL A 272 -62.40 22.69 -61.44
N GLU A 273 -61.43 23.32 -60.77
CA GLU A 273 -61.57 24.66 -60.18
C GLU A 273 -61.49 25.77 -61.25
N GLY A 274 -60.72 25.58 -62.33
CA GLY A 274 -60.66 26.49 -63.48
C GLY A 274 -61.87 26.37 -64.42
N GLY A 275 -62.58 25.24 -64.41
CA GLY A 275 -63.84 25.06 -65.13
C GLY A 275 -65.06 25.66 -64.43
N ALA A 276 -64.90 26.26 -63.23
CA ALA A 276 -65.98 26.89 -62.48
C ALA A 276 -66.14 28.40 -62.76
N PHE A 277 -65.48 28.93 -63.79
CA PHE A 277 -65.59 30.34 -64.23
C PHE A 277 -66.25 30.51 -65.62
N GLU A 278 -66.78 29.44 -66.20
CA GLU A 278 -67.66 29.51 -67.38
C GLU A 278 -68.97 28.79 -67.07
N ASP A 279 -69.84 29.47 -66.31
CA ASP A 279 -71.31 29.46 -66.45
C ASP A 279 -71.91 30.60 -65.59
#